data_AF-A0A1H6AFB5-F1
#
_entry.id   AF-A0A1H6AFB5-F1
#
_cell.length_a   1.000
_cell.length_b   1.000
_cell.length_c   1.000
_cell.angle_alpha   90.00
_cell.angle_beta   90.00
_cell.angle_gamma   90.00
#
_symmetry.space_group_name_H-M   'P 1'
#
loop_
_entity.id
_entity.type
_entity.pdbx_description
1 polymer ?
#
loop_
_entity_poly.entity_id
_entity_poly.type
_entity_poly.pdbx_seq_one_letter_code
_entity_poly.pdbx_strand_id
1 'polypeptide(L)'
;MKRLMEGHGLQAQLYKKPEGERVEQTRESFSKFVVDEGIIRFGEFILKSKRVSPYFFNFGSFDDSRKLTALGSFYASTIVREQIEYDVIFGPAYKGIPISLATALALFSGHGINANFAFNRKEPKAYGEGGNIIGSGIAGKNVLAVDDVLTSGRTIKDTKELIESQGGRLSAFLVALDREEKGQEGRLSALEEAALTYDVNIYSVAGIRDIVAYMRTEGDREDLLDRIGTYLQLHGTA
;
A
#
# COMPACT_ATOMS: atom_id res chain seq x y z
N MET A 1 47.36 33.14 -16.43
CA MET A 1 48.05 32.04 -15.72
C MET A 1 47.64 32.08 -14.24
N LYS A 2 46.84 31.09 -13.81
CA LYS A 2 46.51 30.62 -12.43
C LYS A 2 46.15 31.62 -11.29
N ARG A 3 44.92 31.48 -10.79
CA ARG A 3 44.55 31.26 -9.36
C ARG A 3 43.16 30.59 -9.35
N LEU A 4 43.04 29.25 -9.28
CA LEU A 4 42.84 28.43 -8.05
C LEU A 4 41.75 29.05 -7.16
N MET A 5 40.47 28.67 -7.27
CA MET A 5 39.83 27.49 -6.64
C MET A 5 40.11 27.40 -5.14
N GLU A 6 39.22 27.97 -4.33
CA GLU A 6 38.98 27.54 -2.95
C GLU A 6 37.49 27.27 -2.77
N GLY A 7 37.16 25.99 -2.77
CA GLY A 7 35.93 25.48 -2.20
C GLY A 7 36.17 25.02 -0.75
N HIS A 8 35.04 24.62 -0.14
CA HIS A 8 34.88 23.91 1.12
C HIS A 8 34.57 24.75 2.37
N GLY A 9 33.40 24.45 2.94
CA GLY A 9 32.97 25.00 4.22
C GLY A 9 31.54 24.66 4.67
N LEU A 10 30.69 24.06 3.84
CA LEU A 10 29.42 23.46 4.29
C LEU A 10 29.65 21.96 4.61
N GLN A 11 30.40 21.70 5.68
CA GLN A 11 30.48 20.35 6.24
C GLN A 11 29.18 20.01 6.99
N ALA A 12 28.43 19.05 6.44
CA ALA A 12 27.88 17.92 7.17
C ALA A 12 27.26 18.20 8.56
N GLN A 13 26.17 18.95 8.59
CA GLN A 13 25.17 18.85 9.68
C GLN A 13 23.86 18.21 9.20
N LEU A 14 23.89 17.53 8.05
CA LEU A 14 22.74 16.86 7.47
C LEU A 14 22.62 15.45 8.03
N TYR A 15 21.54 15.23 8.77
CA TYR A 15 20.98 13.93 9.13
C TYR A 15 21.78 13.09 10.15
N LYS A 16 21.43 13.22 11.44
CA LYS A 16 21.66 12.12 12.38
C LYS A 16 20.69 11.02 12.03
N LYS A 17 21.20 9.87 11.54
CA LYS A 17 20.41 8.66 11.36
C LYS A 17 19.73 8.35 12.70
N PRO A 18 18.39 8.25 12.79
CA PRO A 18 17.77 7.81 14.02
C PRO A 18 18.28 6.40 14.31
N GLU A 19 19.04 6.27 15.40
CA GLU A 19 19.43 4.99 16.00
C GLU A 19 18.21 4.43 16.72
N GLY A 20 17.19 4.07 15.94
CA GLY A 20 16.13 3.18 16.40
C GLY A 20 16.54 1.75 16.04
N GLU A 21 16.38 0.83 16.98
CA GLU A 21 16.39 -0.61 16.68
C GLU A 21 15.50 -0.85 15.47
N ARG A 22 16.08 -1.45 14.42
CA ARG A 22 15.36 -1.75 13.19
C ARG A 22 14.44 -2.93 13.48
N VAL A 23 13.24 -2.64 13.98
CA VAL A 23 12.20 -3.66 14.17
C VAL A 23 11.78 -4.15 12.79
N GLU A 24 12.02 -5.43 12.54
CA GLU A 24 11.54 -6.11 11.34
C GLU A 24 10.00 -6.00 11.30
N GLN A 25 9.48 -5.42 10.22
CA GLN A 25 8.05 -5.25 10.07
C GLN A 25 7.44 -6.55 9.54
N THR A 26 6.75 -7.28 10.42
CA THR A 26 6.06 -8.54 10.12
C THR A 26 4.57 -8.32 9.93
N ARG A 27 3.88 -9.33 9.36
CA ARG A 27 2.41 -9.37 9.29
C ARG A 27 1.78 -9.17 10.67
N GLU A 28 2.33 -9.81 11.70
CA GLU A 28 1.88 -9.69 13.09
C GLU A 28 2.02 -8.25 13.63
N SER A 29 3.18 -7.60 13.41
CA SER A 29 3.38 -6.22 13.86
C SER A 29 2.46 -5.22 13.12
N PHE A 30 2.13 -5.50 11.85
CA PHE A 30 1.10 -4.76 11.13
C PHE A 30 -0.29 -4.98 11.72
N SER A 31 -0.64 -6.24 12.02
CA SER A 31 -1.90 -6.60 12.68
C SER A 31 -2.08 -5.85 14.00
N LYS A 32 -1.04 -5.86 14.83
CA LYS A 32 -0.98 -5.09 16.06
C LYS A 32 -1.22 -3.61 15.83
N PHE A 33 -0.44 -3.02 14.94
CA PHE A 33 -0.53 -1.60 14.63
C PHE A 33 -1.94 -1.19 14.16
N VAL A 34 -2.56 -1.94 13.25
CA VAL A 34 -3.88 -1.54 12.73
C VAL A 34 -5.00 -1.71 13.75
N VAL A 35 -4.88 -2.67 14.67
CA VAL A 35 -5.84 -2.88 15.76
C VAL A 35 -5.68 -1.81 16.84
N ASP A 36 -4.47 -1.60 17.33
CA ASP A 36 -4.18 -0.69 18.44
C ASP A 36 -4.46 0.78 18.07
N GLU A 37 -4.16 1.17 16.83
CA GLU A 37 -4.41 2.52 16.33
C GLU A 37 -5.84 2.75 15.84
N GLY A 38 -6.71 1.73 15.92
CA GLY A 38 -8.10 1.81 15.45
C GLY A 38 -8.21 2.07 13.93
N ILE A 39 -7.20 1.65 13.17
CA ILE A 39 -7.18 1.73 11.70
C ILE A 39 -8.16 0.72 11.14
N ILE A 40 -8.15 -0.52 11.65
CA ILE A 40 -9.26 -1.45 11.46
C ILE A 40 -10.30 -1.20 12.56
N ARG A 41 -11.53 -0.91 12.15
CA ARG A 41 -12.67 -0.71 13.05
C ARG A 41 -13.56 -1.93 13.05
N PHE A 42 -14.14 -2.23 14.21
CA PHE A 42 -15.06 -3.35 14.40
C PHE A 42 -16.45 -2.83 14.74
N GLY A 43 -17.50 -3.45 14.20
CA GLY A 43 -18.86 -2.91 14.25
C GLY A 43 -19.73 -3.51 13.15
N GLU A 44 -20.68 -2.74 12.63
CA GLU A 44 -21.48 -3.11 11.45
C GLU A 44 -21.27 -2.07 10.35
N PHE A 45 -20.73 -2.51 9.22
CA PHE A 45 -20.38 -1.61 8.12
C PHE A 45 -20.98 -2.11 6.81
N ILE A 46 -21.71 -1.23 6.12
CA ILE A 46 -22.21 -1.52 4.77
C ILE A 46 -21.09 -1.20 3.77
N LEU A 47 -20.56 -2.23 3.12
CA LEU A 47 -19.51 -2.08 2.11
C LEU A 47 -20.08 -1.61 0.77
N LYS A 48 -19.20 -1.20 -0.17
CA LYS A 48 -19.58 -0.91 -1.57
C LYS A 48 -20.27 -2.09 -2.26
N SER A 49 -19.94 -3.32 -1.86
CA SER A 49 -20.60 -4.55 -2.32
C SER A 49 -22.01 -4.75 -1.74
N LYS A 50 -22.48 -3.85 -0.86
CA LYS A 50 -23.70 -3.96 -0.04
C LYS A 50 -23.66 -5.05 1.03
N ARG A 51 -22.55 -5.76 1.21
CA ARG A 51 -22.33 -6.70 2.32
C ARG A 51 -22.29 -5.95 3.65
N VAL A 52 -22.83 -6.57 4.70
CA VAL A 52 -22.70 -6.08 6.09
C VAL A 52 -21.47 -6.76 6.70
N SER A 53 -20.40 -5.99 6.85
CA SER A 53 -19.11 -6.46 7.33
C SER A 53 -18.94 -6.17 8.83
N PRO A 54 -18.40 -7.12 9.62
CA PRO A 54 -18.11 -6.90 11.04
C PRO A 54 -16.88 -6.01 11.26
N TYR A 55 -16.15 -5.68 10.20
CA TYR A 55 -14.97 -4.82 10.23
C TYR A 55 -14.89 -3.86 9.03
N PHE A 56 -14.19 -2.75 9.21
CA PHE A 56 -13.90 -1.79 8.15
C PHE A 56 -12.48 -1.23 8.30
N PHE A 57 -11.72 -1.29 7.20
CA PHE A 57 -10.39 -0.70 7.14
C PHE A 57 -10.51 0.79 6.84
N ASN A 58 -10.27 1.64 7.84
CA ASN A 58 -10.45 3.07 7.73
C ASN A 58 -9.14 3.76 7.37
N PHE A 59 -8.85 3.89 6.08
CA PHE A 59 -7.68 4.64 5.63
C PHE A 59 -7.66 6.11 6.09
N GLY A 60 -8.82 6.71 6.37
CA GLY A 60 -8.89 8.09 6.88
C GLY A 60 -8.25 8.28 8.26
N SER A 61 -7.90 7.19 8.96
CA SER A 61 -7.19 7.23 10.25
C SER A 61 -5.68 7.40 10.14
N PHE A 62 -5.11 7.35 8.91
CA PHE A 62 -3.72 7.73 8.63
C PHE A 62 -3.60 9.26 8.55
N ASP A 63 -3.90 9.93 9.65
CA ASP A 63 -4.06 11.38 9.77
C ASP A 63 -2.88 12.08 10.47
N ASP A 64 -1.87 11.32 10.88
CA ASP A 64 -0.64 11.84 11.49
C ASP A 64 0.62 11.22 10.86
N SER A 65 1.76 11.88 11.08
CA SER A 65 3.05 11.47 10.51
C SER A 65 3.56 10.16 11.07
N ARG A 66 3.24 9.80 12.32
CA ARG A 66 3.69 8.54 12.94
C ARG A 66 3.00 7.36 12.28
N LYS A 67 1.68 7.41 12.12
CA LYS A 67 0.92 6.35 11.45
C LYS A 67 1.30 6.23 9.98
N LEU A 68 1.48 7.34 9.28
CA LEU A 68 1.89 7.31 7.87
C LEU A 68 3.33 6.81 7.69
N THR A 69 4.24 7.14 8.61
CA THR A 69 5.62 6.62 8.62
C THR A 69 5.63 5.11 8.87
N ALA A 70 4.83 4.64 9.83
CA ALA A 70 4.65 3.21 10.08
C ALA A 70 4.11 2.51 8.84
N LEU A 71 3.05 3.05 8.22
CA LEU A 71 2.47 2.51 6.99
C LEU A 71 3.51 2.36 5.88
N GLY A 72 4.28 3.42 5.59
CA GLY A 72 5.36 3.36 4.60
C GLY A 72 6.39 2.27 4.92
N SER A 73 6.74 2.10 6.20
CA SER A 73 7.69 1.07 6.66
C SER A 73 7.18 -0.35 6.44
N PHE A 74 5.88 -0.60 6.63
CA PHE A 74 5.25 -1.88 6.34
C PHE A 74 5.24 -2.22 4.84
N TYR A 75 4.92 -1.25 3.98
CA TYR A 75 4.99 -1.44 2.52
C TYR A 75 6.41 -1.67 2.05
N ALA A 76 7.37 -0.86 2.51
CA ALA A 76 8.79 -1.00 2.16
C ALA A 76 9.33 -2.37 2.57
N SER A 77 9.02 -2.83 3.79
CA SER A 77 9.45 -4.14 4.27
C SER A 77 8.82 -5.28 3.47
N THR A 78 7.56 -5.14 3.06
CA THR A 78 6.88 -6.13 2.20
C THR A 78 7.54 -6.19 0.81
N ILE A 79 7.84 -5.04 0.21
CA ILE A 79 8.55 -4.96 -1.08
C ILE A 79 9.89 -5.71 -1.01
N VAL A 80 10.67 -5.49 0.05
CA VAL A 80 11.97 -6.14 0.23
C VAL A 80 11.82 -7.64 0.52
N ARG A 81 10.89 -8.02 1.41
CA ARG A 81 10.66 -9.41 1.80
C ARG A 81 10.21 -10.28 0.63
N GLU A 82 9.27 -9.79 -0.15
CA GLU A 82 8.71 -10.49 -1.31
C GLU A 82 9.56 -10.31 -2.59
N GLN A 83 10.67 -9.56 -2.50
CA GLN A 83 11.58 -9.28 -3.63
C GLN A 83 10.83 -8.71 -4.85
N ILE A 84 9.90 -7.78 -4.62
CA ILE A 84 9.07 -7.21 -5.68
C ILE A 84 9.95 -6.35 -6.60
N GLU A 85 10.04 -6.72 -7.87
CA GLU A 85 10.76 -5.95 -8.88
C GLU A 85 9.92 -4.78 -9.42
N TYR A 86 10.50 -3.59 -9.45
CA TYR A 86 9.88 -2.37 -9.98
C TYR A 86 10.93 -1.32 -10.37
N ASP A 87 10.56 -0.44 -11.30
CA ASP A 87 11.33 0.76 -11.64
C ASP A 87 10.73 2.02 -11.00
N VAL A 88 9.41 2.06 -10.82
CA VAL A 88 8.65 3.18 -10.24
C VAL A 88 7.52 2.66 -9.36
N ILE A 89 7.36 3.27 -8.18
CA ILE A 89 6.19 3.07 -7.30
C ILE A 89 5.11 4.07 -7.69
N PHE A 90 3.93 3.58 -8.04
CA PHE A 90 2.81 4.41 -8.48
C PHE A 90 1.67 4.44 -7.46
N GLY A 91 1.23 5.63 -7.09
CA GLY A 91 0.09 5.84 -6.19
C GLY A 91 -1.14 6.35 -6.94
N PRO A 92 -2.17 5.53 -7.20
CA PRO A 92 -3.42 6.03 -7.79
C PRO A 92 -4.10 7.06 -6.89
N ALA A 93 -4.59 8.14 -7.49
CA ALA A 93 -5.28 9.19 -6.74
C ALA A 93 -6.58 8.68 -6.09
N TYR A 94 -6.87 8.98 -4.82
CA TYR A 94 -6.15 9.89 -3.92
C TYR A 94 -5.33 9.18 -2.84
N LYS A 95 -5.78 8.00 -2.38
CA LYS A 95 -5.19 7.31 -1.23
C LYS A 95 -3.81 6.72 -1.54
N GLY A 96 -3.60 6.26 -2.76
CA GLY A 96 -2.30 5.77 -3.22
C GLY A 96 -1.21 6.84 -3.19
N ILE A 97 -1.55 8.13 -3.25
CA ILE A 97 -0.58 9.24 -3.24
C ILE A 97 0.26 9.25 -1.95
N PRO A 98 -0.33 9.43 -0.75
CA PRO A 98 0.45 9.39 0.48
C PRO A 98 1.13 8.03 0.71
N ILE A 99 0.53 6.93 0.24
CA ILE A 99 1.13 5.57 0.36
C ILE A 99 2.41 5.48 -0.47
N SER A 100 2.40 5.88 -1.74
CA SER A 100 3.58 5.78 -2.62
C SER A 100 4.73 6.67 -2.14
N LEU A 101 4.42 7.88 -1.70
CA LEU A 101 5.37 8.81 -1.07
C LEU A 101 5.98 8.22 0.20
N ALA A 102 5.15 7.77 1.14
CA ALA A 102 5.62 7.19 2.41
C ALA A 102 6.45 5.92 2.17
N THR A 103 6.05 5.07 1.23
CA THR A 103 6.76 3.85 0.86
C THR A 103 8.14 4.16 0.29
N ALA A 104 8.23 5.10 -0.66
CA ALA A 104 9.52 5.49 -1.25
C ALA A 104 10.49 6.07 -0.21
N LEU A 105 9.99 6.90 0.71
CA LEU A 105 10.78 7.45 1.82
C LEU A 105 11.25 6.36 2.80
N ALA A 106 10.38 5.38 3.10
CA ALA A 106 10.71 4.25 3.96
C ALA A 106 11.72 3.28 3.32
N LEU A 107 11.64 3.07 2.00
CA LEU A 107 12.64 2.30 1.26
C LEU A 107 14.03 2.95 1.34
N PHE A 108 14.10 4.27 1.20
CA PHE A 108 15.37 4.98 1.30
C PHE A 108 15.92 4.96 2.73
N SER A 109 15.13 5.40 3.71
CA SER A 109 15.59 5.54 5.11
C SER A 109 15.77 4.18 5.81
N GLY A 110 14.88 3.22 5.54
CA GLY A 110 14.85 1.91 6.18
C GLY A 110 15.71 0.86 5.47
N HIS A 111 15.83 0.92 4.14
CA HIS A 111 16.48 -0.14 3.35
C HIS A 111 17.63 0.36 2.47
N GLY A 112 17.89 1.67 2.41
CA GLY A 112 18.93 2.26 1.55
C GLY A 112 18.58 2.20 0.06
N ILE A 113 17.32 1.93 -0.28
CA ILE A 113 16.85 1.79 -1.67
C ILE A 113 16.30 3.14 -2.14
N ASN A 114 16.94 3.76 -3.13
CA ASN A 114 16.44 4.97 -3.75
C ASN A 114 15.32 4.64 -4.75
N ALA A 115 14.07 4.73 -4.32
CA ALA A 115 12.91 4.40 -5.13
C ALA A 115 12.34 5.64 -5.84
N ASN A 116 12.15 5.53 -7.16
CA ASN A 116 11.35 6.49 -7.91
C ASN A 116 9.87 6.34 -7.58
N PHE A 117 9.13 7.44 -7.52
CA PHE A 117 7.68 7.41 -7.34
C PHE A 117 6.96 8.28 -8.36
N ALA A 118 5.70 7.92 -8.60
CA ALA A 118 4.76 8.67 -9.43
C ALA A 118 3.34 8.54 -8.89
N PHE A 119 2.46 9.45 -9.30
CA PHE A 119 1.03 9.38 -9.02
C PHE A 119 0.26 10.18 -10.06
N ASN A 120 -1.05 9.95 -10.18
CA ASN A 120 -1.87 10.69 -11.13
C ASN A 120 -2.68 11.83 -10.53
N ARG A 121 -3.19 12.70 -11.40
CA ARG A 121 -4.32 13.57 -11.09
C ARG A 121 -5.62 12.85 -11.44
N LYS A 122 -6.73 13.24 -10.80
CA LYS A 122 -8.06 12.80 -11.26
C LYS A 122 -8.47 13.49 -12.56
N GLU A 123 -8.22 14.79 -12.62
CA GLU A 123 -8.54 15.62 -13.78
C GLU A 123 -7.24 16.08 -14.46
N PRO A 124 -7.11 15.89 -15.79
CA PRO A 124 -5.99 16.43 -16.54
C PRO A 124 -5.94 17.95 -16.41
N LYS A 125 -4.73 18.54 -16.33
CA LYS A 125 -4.60 19.99 -16.46
C LYS A 125 -4.67 20.38 -17.94
N ALA A 126 -5.48 21.39 -18.27
CA ALA A 126 -5.57 21.96 -19.61
C ALA A 126 -4.38 22.87 -20.00
N TYR A 127 -3.52 23.26 -19.04
CA TYR A 127 -2.40 24.19 -19.25
C TYR A 127 -1.17 23.81 -18.38
N GLY A 128 0.05 24.09 -18.86
CA GLY A 128 1.33 23.73 -18.22
C GLY A 128 2.08 22.60 -18.97
N GLU A 129 2.93 21.81 -18.28
CA GLU A 129 3.61 20.61 -18.85
C GLU A 129 2.66 19.53 -19.40
N GLY A 130 1.34 19.71 -19.28
CA GLY A 130 0.34 18.74 -19.71
C GLY A 130 0.39 17.45 -18.89
N GLY A 131 -0.36 16.43 -19.33
CA GLY A 131 -0.28 15.08 -18.78
C GLY A 131 -1.04 14.86 -17.46
N ASN A 132 -1.15 13.57 -17.12
CA ASN A 132 -1.89 13.09 -15.96
C ASN A 132 -0.98 12.57 -14.83
N ILE A 133 0.33 12.47 -15.05
CA ILE A 133 1.30 11.87 -14.11
C ILE A 133 2.14 12.98 -13.45
N ILE A 134 2.38 12.85 -12.15
CA ILE A 134 3.29 13.67 -11.36
C ILE A 134 4.38 12.75 -10.79
N GLY A 135 5.62 13.22 -10.77
CA GLY A 135 6.77 12.46 -10.30
C GLY A 135 7.60 11.91 -11.46
N SER A 136 8.15 10.71 -11.28
CA SER A 136 8.99 10.07 -12.30
C SER A 136 8.17 9.68 -13.53
N GLY A 137 8.73 9.86 -14.72
CA GLY A 137 8.14 9.33 -15.96
C GLY A 137 8.05 7.79 -15.91
N ILE A 138 6.96 7.24 -16.44
CA ILE A 138 6.64 5.80 -16.37
C ILE A 138 6.78 5.06 -17.71
N ALA A 139 7.04 5.76 -18.81
CA ALA A 139 7.21 5.15 -20.12
C ALA A 139 8.40 4.18 -20.14
N GLY A 140 8.19 2.96 -20.64
CA GLY A 140 9.19 1.90 -20.72
C GLY A 140 9.56 1.25 -19.40
N LYS A 141 8.81 1.53 -18.32
CA LYS A 141 9.14 1.09 -16.95
C LYS A 141 8.14 0.08 -16.40
N ASN A 142 8.62 -0.83 -15.56
CA ASN A 142 7.81 -1.70 -14.73
C ASN A 142 7.33 -0.92 -13.50
N VAL A 143 6.01 -0.88 -13.32
CA VAL A 143 5.36 -0.07 -12.30
C VAL A 143 4.76 -0.97 -11.24
N LEU A 144 5.14 -0.72 -9.97
CA LEU A 144 4.47 -1.25 -8.80
C LEU A 144 3.42 -0.24 -8.33
N ALA A 145 2.14 -0.55 -8.45
CA ALA A 145 1.10 0.29 -7.88
C ALA A 145 0.85 -0.05 -6.40
N VAL A 146 0.57 0.97 -5.58
CA VAL A 146 0.27 0.81 -4.15
C VAL A 146 -1.05 1.48 -3.76
N ASP A 147 -1.91 0.78 -3.01
CA ASP A 147 -3.19 1.34 -2.53
C ASP A 147 -3.58 0.74 -1.16
N ASP A 148 -4.63 1.24 -0.51
CA ASP A 148 -5.02 0.81 0.84
C ASP A 148 -5.62 -0.61 0.88
N VAL A 149 -6.78 -0.80 0.27
CA VAL A 149 -7.50 -2.06 0.20
C VAL A 149 -8.17 -2.20 -1.15
N LEU A 150 -8.15 -3.40 -1.71
CA LEU A 150 -8.90 -3.67 -2.92
C LEU A 150 -10.30 -4.16 -2.57
N THR A 151 -11.29 -3.30 -2.85
CA THR A 151 -12.71 -3.68 -2.73
C THR A 151 -13.26 -4.35 -3.98
N SER A 152 -12.65 -4.08 -5.13
CA SER A 152 -12.98 -4.67 -6.42
C SER A 152 -11.78 -4.54 -7.36
N GLY A 153 -11.72 -5.36 -8.41
CA GLY A 153 -10.69 -5.27 -9.44
C GLY A 153 -10.71 -3.97 -10.27
N ARG A 154 -11.71 -3.09 -10.07
CA ARG A 154 -11.84 -1.85 -10.86
C ARG A 154 -10.65 -0.92 -10.66
N THR A 155 -10.16 -0.74 -9.44
CA THR A 155 -8.98 0.13 -9.22
C THR A 155 -7.76 -0.38 -9.98
N ILE A 156 -7.55 -1.71 -10.02
CA ILE A 156 -6.45 -2.31 -10.78
C ILE A 156 -6.63 -2.06 -12.26
N LYS A 157 -7.85 -2.29 -12.78
CA LYS A 157 -8.19 -2.00 -14.18
C LYS A 157 -7.87 -0.56 -14.56
N ASP A 158 -8.43 0.39 -13.82
CA ASP A 158 -8.30 1.83 -14.11
C ASP A 158 -6.83 2.26 -14.01
N THR A 159 -6.08 1.70 -13.04
CA THR A 159 -4.65 1.96 -12.85
C THR A 159 -3.81 1.36 -13.99
N LYS A 160 -4.12 0.15 -14.44
CA LYS A 160 -3.46 -0.52 -15.57
C LYS A 160 -3.66 0.27 -16.85
N GLU A 161 -4.91 0.59 -17.19
CA GLU A 161 -5.27 1.38 -18.39
C GLU A 161 -4.53 2.71 -18.40
N LEU A 162 -4.47 3.40 -17.24
CA LEU A 162 -3.74 4.65 -17.11
C LEU A 162 -2.24 4.47 -17.34
N ILE A 163 -1.59 3.52 -16.67
CA ILE A 163 -0.15 3.27 -16.76
C ILE A 163 0.24 2.89 -18.19
N GLU A 164 -0.52 1.98 -18.80
CA GLU A 164 -0.26 1.48 -20.17
C GLU A 164 -0.51 2.58 -21.21
N SER A 165 -1.51 3.46 -21.02
CA SER A 165 -1.72 4.62 -21.90
C SER A 165 -0.53 5.60 -21.91
N GLN A 166 0.31 5.58 -20.87
CA GLN A 166 1.52 6.39 -20.75
C GLN A 166 2.79 5.59 -21.11
N GLY A 167 2.64 4.40 -21.68
CA GLY A 167 3.73 3.54 -22.13
C GLY A 167 4.46 2.78 -21.01
N GLY A 168 3.93 2.77 -19.79
CA GLY A 168 4.45 1.92 -18.70
C GLY A 168 3.81 0.53 -18.71
N ARG A 169 4.34 -0.37 -17.88
CA ARG A 169 3.74 -1.69 -17.61
C ARG A 169 3.39 -1.80 -16.14
N LEU A 170 2.12 -2.01 -15.81
CA LEU A 170 1.74 -2.39 -14.45
C LEU A 170 2.19 -3.84 -14.21
N SER A 171 3.28 -4.04 -13.47
CA SER A 171 3.85 -5.37 -13.20
C SER A 171 3.35 -5.96 -11.88
N ALA A 172 3.11 -5.11 -10.90
CA ALA A 172 2.67 -5.52 -9.57
C ALA A 172 1.73 -4.51 -8.92
N PHE A 173 0.92 -5.00 -7.98
CA PHE A 173 0.05 -4.21 -7.13
C PHE A 173 0.24 -4.65 -5.68
N LEU A 174 0.41 -3.70 -4.75
CA LEU A 174 0.58 -3.98 -3.32
C LEU A 174 -0.46 -3.21 -2.50
N VAL A 175 -1.17 -3.91 -1.62
CA VAL A 175 -2.15 -3.32 -0.71
C VAL A 175 -1.82 -3.50 0.76
N ALA A 176 -2.41 -2.67 1.64
CA ALA A 176 -2.21 -2.78 3.07
C ALA A 176 -2.89 -4.04 3.63
N LEU A 177 -4.16 -4.25 3.26
CA LEU A 177 -4.95 -5.36 3.77
C LEU A 177 -5.63 -6.13 2.62
N ASP A 178 -5.31 -7.41 2.52
CA ASP A 178 -6.16 -8.36 1.82
C ASP A 178 -7.35 -8.73 2.70
N ARG A 179 -8.56 -8.50 2.18
CA ARG A 179 -9.79 -8.85 2.90
C ARG A 179 -10.10 -10.35 2.79
N GLU A 180 -9.43 -11.08 1.90
CA GLU A 180 -9.62 -12.51 1.63
C GLU A 180 -11.08 -12.84 1.34
N GLU A 181 -11.78 -11.90 0.70
CA GLU A 181 -13.19 -12.01 0.34
C GLU A 181 -13.34 -12.43 -1.12
N LYS A 182 -14.30 -13.32 -1.37
CA LYS A 182 -14.78 -13.70 -2.70
C LYS A 182 -15.10 -12.45 -3.52
N GLY A 183 -14.54 -12.41 -4.73
CA GLY A 183 -14.79 -11.41 -5.74
C GLY A 183 -16.19 -11.54 -6.37
N GLN A 184 -16.35 -11.02 -7.58
CA GLN A 184 -17.67 -11.00 -8.23
C GLN A 184 -18.08 -12.38 -8.76
N GLU A 185 -17.11 -13.19 -9.17
CA GLU A 185 -17.37 -14.54 -9.70
C GLU A 185 -17.56 -15.58 -8.59
N GLY A 186 -17.19 -15.22 -7.36
CA GLY A 186 -17.54 -15.98 -6.15
C GLY A 186 -16.65 -17.19 -5.85
N ARG A 187 -15.68 -17.49 -6.73
CA ARG A 187 -14.76 -18.63 -6.59
C ARG A 187 -13.39 -18.25 -6.02
N LEU A 188 -12.88 -17.10 -6.44
CA LEU A 188 -11.57 -16.57 -6.07
C LEU A 188 -11.76 -15.26 -5.30
N SER A 189 -10.70 -14.80 -4.64
CA SER A 189 -10.73 -13.52 -3.94
C SER A 189 -10.73 -12.39 -4.96
N ALA A 190 -11.16 -11.20 -4.55
CA ALA A 190 -11.09 -10.03 -5.42
C ALA A 190 -9.66 -9.74 -5.93
N LEU A 191 -8.63 -10.12 -5.15
CA LEU A 191 -7.23 -10.04 -5.57
C LEU A 191 -6.92 -11.09 -6.62
N GLU A 192 -7.18 -12.36 -6.36
CA GLU A 192 -6.88 -13.45 -7.30
C GLU A 192 -7.62 -13.31 -8.64
N GLU A 193 -8.90 -12.92 -8.62
CA GLU A 193 -9.65 -12.62 -9.84
C GLU A 193 -8.96 -11.52 -10.66
N ALA A 194 -8.51 -10.45 -9.99
CA ALA A 194 -7.85 -9.33 -10.64
C ALA A 194 -6.45 -9.69 -11.16
N ALA A 195 -5.68 -10.50 -10.42
CA ALA A 195 -4.36 -10.97 -10.83
C ALA A 195 -4.45 -11.76 -12.15
N LEU A 196 -5.41 -12.68 -12.25
CA LEU A 196 -5.64 -13.47 -13.46
C LEU A 196 -6.19 -12.63 -14.61
N THR A 197 -7.13 -11.73 -14.34
CA THR A 197 -7.79 -10.92 -15.36
C THR A 197 -6.84 -9.93 -16.01
N TYR A 198 -5.92 -9.36 -15.23
CA TYR A 198 -5.09 -8.24 -15.67
C TYR A 198 -3.61 -8.59 -15.91
N ASP A 199 -3.22 -9.84 -15.65
CA ASP A 199 -1.82 -10.31 -15.71
C ASP A 199 -0.90 -9.41 -14.86
N VAL A 200 -1.25 -9.27 -13.58
CA VAL A 200 -0.56 -8.44 -12.59
C VAL A 200 -0.31 -9.25 -11.33
N ASN A 201 0.93 -9.21 -10.81
CA ASN A 201 1.24 -9.83 -9.53
C ASN A 201 0.65 -8.99 -8.39
N ILE A 202 -0.11 -9.59 -7.47
CA ILE A 202 -0.76 -8.86 -6.38
C ILE A 202 -0.23 -9.34 -5.04
N TYR A 203 0.13 -8.38 -4.19
CA TYR A 203 0.69 -8.58 -2.86
C TYR A 203 -0.15 -7.83 -1.82
N SER A 204 -0.04 -8.27 -0.57
CA SER A 204 -0.58 -7.56 0.59
C SER A 204 0.45 -7.49 1.71
N VAL A 205 0.40 -6.42 2.50
CA VAL A 205 1.20 -6.32 3.73
C VAL A 205 0.74 -7.41 4.71
N ALA A 206 -0.57 -7.53 4.93
CA ALA A 206 -1.18 -8.62 5.67
C ALA A 206 -2.59 -8.96 5.14
N GLY A 207 -3.11 -10.12 5.51
CA GLY A 207 -4.49 -10.54 5.28
C GLY A 207 -5.38 -10.40 6.52
N ILE A 208 -6.70 -10.47 6.35
CA ILE A 208 -7.64 -10.44 7.48
C ILE A 208 -7.39 -11.60 8.46
N ARG A 209 -6.92 -12.76 7.96
CA ARG A 209 -6.60 -13.89 8.83
C ARG A 209 -5.39 -13.60 9.74
N ASP A 210 -4.44 -12.80 9.29
CA ASP A 210 -3.33 -12.32 10.13
C ASP A 210 -3.83 -11.40 11.25
N ILE A 211 -4.84 -10.56 10.97
CA ILE A 211 -5.47 -9.69 11.98
C ILE A 211 -6.23 -10.54 13.02
N VAL A 212 -6.99 -11.53 12.56
CA VAL A 212 -7.74 -12.45 13.42
C VAL A 212 -6.79 -13.27 14.30
N ALA A 213 -5.66 -13.73 13.74
CA ALA A 213 -4.64 -14.46 14.50
C ALA A 213 -4.07 -13.60 15.63
N TYR A 214 -3.69 -12.35 15.36
CA TYR A 214 -3.25 -11.41 16.39
C TYR A 214 -4.35 -11.14 17.44
N MET A 215 -5.59 -10.92 17.03
CA MET A 215 -6.67 -10.67 17.99
C MET A 215 -6.93 -11.84 18.94
N ARG A 216 -6.66 -13.09 18.53
CA ARG A 216 -6.75 -14.26 19.40
C ARG A 216 -5.67 -14.29 20.48
N THR A 217 -4.51 -13.68 20.25
CA THR A 217 -3.43 -13.66 21.25
C THR A 217 -3.67 -12.64 22.36
N GLU A 218 -4.45 -11.58 22.10
CA GLU A 218 -4.75 -10.52 23.08
C GLU A 218 -5.81 -10.92 24.11
N GLY A 219 -6.67 -11.91 23.82
CA GLY A 219 -7.81 -12.28 24.67
C GLY A 219 -8.99 -11.28 24.62
N ASP A 220 -10.14 -11.66 25.19
CA ASP A 220 -11.33 -10.79 25.40
C ASP A 220 -12.06 -10.23 24.15
N ARG A 221 -12.15 -11.00 23.07
CA ARG A 221 -12.85 -10.60 21.84
C ARG A 221 -13.66 -11.72 21.17
N GLU A 222 -14.04 -12.78 21.89
CA GLU A 222 -14.67 -13.99 21.31
C GLU A 222 -15.90 -13.69 20.45
N ASP A 223 -16.87 -12.92 20.95
CA ASP A 223 -18.08 -12.55 20.18
C ASP A 223 -17.74 -11.86 18.84
N LEU A 224 -16.69 -11.03 18.83
CA LEU A 224 -16.25 -10.35 17.62
C LEU A 224 -15.50 -11.30 16.67
N LEU A 225 -14.66 -12.18 17.21
CA LEU A 225 -13.97 -13.21 16.45
C LEU A 225 -14.96 -14.16 15.78
N ASP A 226 -16.04 -14.54 16.48
CA ASP A 226 -17.13 -15.36 15.94
C ASP A 226 -17.89 -14.64 14.82
N ARG A 227 -18.18 -13.35 14.98
CA ARG A 227 -18.80 -12.54 13.91
C ARG A 227 -17.91 -12.45 12.68
N ILE A 228 -16.61 -12.23 12.85
CA ILE A 228 -15.64 -12.22 11.74
C ILE A 228 -15.56 -13.61 11.09
N GLY A 229 -15.49 -14.68 11.89
CA GLY A 229 -15.46 -16.06 11.40
C GLY A 229 -16.71 -16.40 10.59
N THR A 230 -17.89 -16.03 11.07
CA THR A 230 -19.17 -16.22 10.36
C THR A 230 -19.17 -15.46 9.04
N TYR A 231 -18.71 -14.22 9.04
CA TYR A 231 -18.60 -13.40 7.82
C TYR A 231 -17.65 -14.03 6.80
N LEU A 232 -16.49 -14.52 7.22
CA LEU A 232 -15.51 -15.16 6.35
C LEU A 232 -15.97 -16.55 5.84
N GLN A 233 -16.78 -17.29 6.60
CA GLN A 233 -17.39 -18.51 6.07
C GLN A 233 -18.35 -18.21 4.90
N LEU A 234 -19.12 -17.13 5.00
CA LEU A 234 -20.07 -16.73 3.96
C LEU A 234 -19.38 -16.09 2.75
N HIS A 235 -18.45 -15.18 3.02
CA HIS A 235 -17.90 -14.28 2.01
C HIS A 235 -16.40 -14.45 1.75
N GLY A 236 -15.68 -15.19 2.59
CA GLY A 236 -14.25 -15.43 2.44
C GLY A 236 -13.93 -16.48 1.38
N THR A 237 -12.72 -16.41 0.84
CA THR A 237 -12.11 -17.51 0.09
C THR A 237 -11.57 -18.58 1.03
N ALA A 238 -11.31 -19.78 0.49
CA ALA A 238 -10.72 -20.89 1.25
C ALA A 238 -9.38 -20.48 1.89
#